data_AF-A0A392RLV4-F1
#
_entry.id   AF-A0A392RLV4-F1
#
_cell.length_a   1.000
_cell.length_b   1.000
_cell.length_c   1.000
_cell.angle_alpha   90.00
_cell.angle_beta   90.00
_cell.angle_gamma   90.00
#
_symmetry.space_group_name_H-M   'P 1'
#
loop_
_entity.id
_entity.type
_entity.pdbx_description
1 polymer ?
#
loop_
_entity_poly.entity_id
_entity_poly.type
_entity_poly.pdbx_seq_one_letter_code
_entity_poly.pdbx_strand_id
1 'polypeptide(L)'
;MISVLPAEYANKSFGIDELEELFQQTQIVDEPSMIAYVPKWIVKASSWNSAFFDKPTDQMRSHLKPLFIKSEINEDFKVNKVLIDAGAAVNLMPESFLSKIDKSEKDLMDHNIVITDF
;
A
#
# COMPACT_ATOMS: atom_id res chain seq x y z
N MET A 1 2.18 7.78 -3.54
CA MET A 1 1.50 9.07 -3.75
C MET A 1 1.10 9.60 -2.39
N ILE A 2 1.54 10.79 -1.99
CA ILE A 2 1.16 11.36 -0.70
C ILE A 2 -0.27 11.86 -0.83
N SER A 3 -1.22 11.25 -0.11
CA SER A 3 -2.58 11.75 0.00
C SER A 3 -2.60 12.79 1.11
N VAL A 4 -2.80 14.05 0.75
CA VAL A 4 -3.02 15.13 1.72
C VAL A 4 -4.53 15.31 1.81
N LEU A 5 -5.11 14.92 2.95
CA LEU A 5 -6.54 15.15 3.19
C LEU A 5 -6.80 16.65 3.38
N PRO A 6 -7.94 17.18 2.89
CA PRO A 6 -8.35 18.55 3.17
C PRO A 6 -8.44 18.80 4.68
N ALA A 7 -8.09 20.03 5.12
CA ALA A 7 -7.99 20.39 6.53
C ALA A 7 -9.29 20.19 7.33
N GLU A 8 -10.45 20.19 6.66
CA GLU A 8 -11.74 19.88 7.28
C GLU A 8 -11.86 18.45 7.84
N TYR A 9 -10.98 17.51 7.45
CA TYR A 9 -10.96 16.13 7.96
C TYR A 9 -9.96 15.91 9.11
N ALA A 10 -9.09 16.89 9.40
CA ALA A 10 -8.03 16.73 10.41
C ALA A 10 -8.56 16.63 11.85
N ASN A 11 -9.78 17.14 12.11
CA ASN A 11 -10.33 17.26 13.46
C ASN A 11 -11.48 16.28 13.75
N LYS A 12 -11.78 15.36 12.84
CA LYS A 12 -12.91 14.44 12.98
C LYS A 12 -12.39 13.06 13.39
N SER A 13 -12.33 12.82 14.70
CA SER A 13 -12.14 11.46 15.22
C SER A 13 -13.43 10.70 15.01
N PHE A 14 -13.46 9.78 14.05
CA PHE A 14 -14.58 8.86 13.93
C PHE A 14 -14.47 7.78 15.01
N GLY A 15 -15.59 7.53 15.69
CA GLY A 15 -15.68 6.44 16.66
C GLY A 15 -15.56 5.09 15.95
N ILE A 16 -14.98 4.12 16.64
CA ILE A 16 -14.83 2.73 16.17
C ILE A 16 -16.19 2.14 15.75
N ASP A 17 -17.26 2.55 16.44
CA ASP A 17 -18.64 2.12 16.19
C ASP A 17 -19.24 2.72 14.90
N GLU A 18 -18.86 3.95 14.52
CA GLU A 18 -19.31 4.58 13.25
C GLU A 18 -18.66 3.91 12.03
N LEU A 19 -17.47 3.35 12.21
CA LEU A 19 -16.76 2.60 11.16
C LEU A 19 -17.40 1.23 10.97
N GLU A 20 -17.83 0.58 12.05
CA GLU A 20 -18.51 -0.71 12.02
C GLU A 20 -19.88 -0.62 11.34
N GLU A 21 -20.61 0.47 11.53
CA GLU A 21 -21.88 0.74 10.83
C GLU A 21 -21.68 0.95 9.30
N LEU A 22 -20.57 1.58 8.89
CA LEU A 22 -20.18 1.72 7.49
C LEU A 22 -19.84 0.36 6.84
N PHE A 23 -19.20 -0.54 7.59
CA PHE A 23 -18.88 -1.89 7.11
C PHE A 23 -20.10 -2.82 7.05
N GLN A 24 -21.15 -2.58 7.87
CA GLN A 24 -22.38 -3.36 7.80
C GLN A 24 -23.33 -2.92 6.67
N GLN A 25 -23.25 -1.67 6.20
CA GLN A 25 -24.00 -1.23 5.02
C GLN A 25 -23.44 -1.75 3.69
N THR A 26 -22.18 -2.20 3.67
CA THR A 26 -21.67 -2.99 2.55
C THR A 26 -22.28 -4.40 2.62
N GLN A 27 -23.41 -4.59 1.92
CA GLN A 27 -23.84 -5.93 1.57
C GLN A 27 -22.65 -6.66 0.95
N ILE A 28 -22.28 -7.78 1.55
CA ILE A 28 -21.33 -8.73 0.98
C ILE A 28 -21.99 -9.30 -0.27
N VAL A 29 -21.85 -8.57 -1.37
CA VAL A 29 -22.01 -9.12 -2.70
C VAL A 29 -20.64 -9.69 -3.03
N ASP A 30 -20.62 -10.98 -3.34
CA ASP A 30 -19.45 -11.73 -3.78
C ASP A 30 -18.96 -11.17 -5.13
N GLU A 31 -18.36 -9.98 -5.11
CA GLU A 31 -17.91 -9.24 -6.29
C GLU A 31 -16.45 -8.78 -6.18
N PRO A 32 -15.73 -8.77 -7.32
CA PRO A 32 -14.27 -8.78 -7.36
C PRO A 32 -13.64 -7.51 -6.80
N SER A 33 -12.62 -7.73 -5.98
CA SER A 33 -11.92 -6.79 -5.09
C SER A 33 -11.11 -5.67 -5.79
N MET A 34 -11.69 -4.95 -6.75
CA MET A 34 -11.00 -3.82 -7.41
C MET A 34 -11.96 -2.64 -7.64
N ILE A 35 -12.05 -1.73 -6.68
CA ILE A 35 -12.65 -0.41 -6.91
C ILE A 35 -11.57 0.48 -7.53
N ALA A 36 -11.54 0.58 -8.86
CA ALA A 36 -10.71 1.55 -9.55
C ALA A 36 -11.42 2.93 -9.54
N TYR A 37 -10.74 3.97 -9.05
CA TYR A 37 -11.24 5.34 -9.16
C TYR A 37 -11.15 5.81 -10.62
N VAL A 38 -12.31 5.96 -11.28
CA VAL A 38 -12.41 6.49 -12.65
C VAL A 38 -12.84 7.97 -12.60
N PRO A 39 -12.02 8.91 -13.10
CA PRO A 39 -12.40 10.33 -13.17
C PRO A 39 -13.68 10.56 -13.97
N LYS A 40 -14.57 11.42 -13.44
CA LYS A 40 -15.92 11.71 -13.95
C LYS A 40 -15.99 12.17 -15.42
N TRP A 41 -14.90 12.66 -16.01
CA TRP A 41 -14.85 13.07 -17.41
C TRP A 41 -14.69 11.91 -18.40
N ILE A 42 -14.30 10.73 -17.92
CA ILE A 42 -14.25 9.48 -18.71
C ILE A 42 -15.65 8.84 -18.79
N VAL A 43 -16.52 9.10 -17.80
CA VAL A 43 -17.87 8.50 -17.68
C VAL A 43 -18.92 9.31 -18.45
N LYS A 44 -18.68 9.53 -19.75
CA LYS A 44 -19.74 9.88 -20.70
C LYS A 44 -19.96 8.77 -21.72
N ALA A 45 -19.73 7.52 -21.31
CA ALA A 45 -20.30 6.35 -21.95
C ALA A 45 -21.57 5.99 -21.17
N SER A 46 -22.72 6.40 -21.70
CA SER A 46 -24.02 6.02 -21.18
C SER A 46 -24.16 4.50 -21.20
N SER A 47 -24.66 3.92 -20.10
CA SER A 47 -24.74 2.49 -19.75
C SER A 47 -23.51 1.94 -19.03
N TRP A 48 -23.76 1.33 -17.86
CA TRP A 48 -22.79 0.59 -17.05
C TRP A 48 -22.34 -0.64 -17.82
N ASN A 49 -21.44 -0.45 -18.79
CA ASN A 49 -20.67 -1.55 -19.33
C ASN A 49 -19.59 -1.86 -18.29
N SER A 50 -19.77 -2.97 -17.58
CA SER A 50 -18.73 -3.59 -16.78
C SER A 50 -17.43 -3.65 -17.59
N ALA A 51 -16.41 -2.90 -17.16
CA ALA A 51 -15.08 -2.98 -17.76
C ALA A 51 -14.35 -4.16 -17.14
N PHE A 52 -14.33 -5.29 -17.84
CA PHE A 52 -13.51 -6.43 -17.44
C PHE A 52 -12.08 -6.22 -17.92
N PHE A 53 -11.13 -6.22 -16.99
CA PHE A 53 -9.71 -6.19 -17.30
C PHE A 53 -9.15 -7.61 -17.16
N ASP A 54 -8.75 -8.19 -18.29
CA ASP A 54 -8.04 -9.46 -18.27
C ASP A 54 -6.67 -9.29 -17.57
N LYS A 55 -6.26 -10.31 -16.82
CA LYS A 55 -4.91 -10.32 -16.26
C LYS A 55 -3.91 -10.26 -17.42
N PRO A 56 -2.91 -9.35 -17.39
CA PRO A 56 -1.92 -9.28 -18.45
C PRO A 56 -1.12 -10.59 -18.54
N THR A 57 -0.87 -11.03 -19.77
CA THR A 57 -0.10 -12.25 -20.07
C THR A 57 1.35 -12.11 -19.60
N ASP A 58 2.08 -13.23 -19.49
CA ASP A 58 3.49 -13.19 -19.08
C ASP A 58 4.36 -12.36 -20.04
N GLN A 59 4.08 -12.42 -21.35
CA GLN A 59 4.74 -11.57 -22.34
C GLN A 59 4.42 -10.08 -22.13
N MET A 60 3.19 -9.75 -21.74
CA MET A 60 2.84 -8.38 -21.38
C MET A 60 3.49 -7.94 -20.07
N ARG A 61 3.74 -8.85 -19.13
CA ARG A 61 4.43 -8.52 -17.86
C ARG A 61 5.95 -8.52 -17.97
N SER A 62 6.52 -9.09 -19.03
CA SER A 62 7.97 -9.29 -19.15
C SER A 62 8.79 -7.99 -19.19
N HIS A 63 8.15 -6.86 -19.50
CA HIS A 63 8.80 -5.55 -19.49
C HIS A 63 8.73 -4.85 -18.13
N LEU A 64 7.91 -5.36 -17.19
CA LEU A 64 7.82 -4.81 -15.83
C LEU A 64 9.13 -5.08 -15.10
N LYS A 65 9.78 -4.01 -14.66
CA LYS A 65 10.98 -4.06 -13.84
C LYS A 65 10.66 -3.41 -12.49
N PRO A 66 11.04 -4.04 -11.36
CA PRO A 66 10.88 -3.41 -10.06
C PRO A 66 11.68 -2.11 -10.00
N LEU A 67 11.12 -1.11 -9.32
CA LEU A 67 11.80 0.16 -9.09
C LEU A 67 12.71 0.03 -7.87
N PHE A 68 14.00 0.31 -8.06
CA PHE A 68 14.97 0.38 -6.97
C PHE A 68 15.53 1.79 -6.83
N ILE A 69 15.71 2.23 -5.59
CA ILE A 69 16.44 3.46 -5.27
C ILE A 69 17.71 3.16 -4.48
N LYS A 70 18.62 4.14 -4.47
CA LYS A 70 19.71 4.19 -3.49
C LYS A 70 19.25 4.99 -2.28
N SER A 71 19.58 4.51 -1.10
CA SER A 71 19.24 5.15 0.18
C SER A 71 20.47 5.14 1.09
N GLU A 72 20.51 6.07 2.03
CA GLU A 72 21.52 6.15 3.07
C GLU A 72 20.80 6.07 4.42
N ILE A 73 21.28 5.18 5.28
CA ILE A 73 20.74 4.91 6.60
C ILE A 73 21.78 5.36 7.62
N ASN A 74 21.35 6.12 8.63
CA ASN A 74 22.20 6.61 9.72
C ASN A 74 23.47 7.33 9.23
N GLU A 75 23.36 8.13 8.17
CA GLU A 75 24.42 8.98 7.57
C GLU A 75 25.62 8.24 6.94
N ASP A 76 25.96 7.04 7.39
CA ASP A 76 27.16 6.32 6.95
C ASP A 76 26.86 5.04 6.15
N PHE A 77 25.65 4.48 6.27
CA PHE A 77 25.34 3.18 5.67
C PHE A 77 24.55 3.30 4.36
N LYS A 78 25.20 3.02 3.23
CA LYS A 78 24.59 3.14 1.90
C LYS A 78 23.97 1.84 1.41
N VAL A 79 22.68 1.88 1.10
CA VAL A 79 21.91 0.79 0.48
C VAL A 79 21.73 1.07 -1.01
N ASN A 80 22.34 0.24 -1.85
CA ASN A 80 22.31 0.43 -3.30
C ASN A 80 20.99 0.01 -3.98
N LYS A 81 20.18 -0.82 -3.30
CA LYS A 81 18.93 -1.37 -3.83
C LYS A 81 17.87 -1.42 -2.73
N VAL A 82 17.04 -0.40 -2.67
CA VAL A 82 15.80 -0.39 -1.90
C VAL A 82 14.64 -0.52 -2.88
N LEU A 83 13.85 -1.59 -2.75
CA LEU A 83 12.66 -1.81 -3.56
C LEU A 83 11.59 -0.77 -3.19
N ILE A 84 11.00 -0.13 -4.20
CA ILE A 84 9.83 0.72 -4.01
C ILE A 84 8.59 -0.11 -4.32
N ASP A 85 7.84 -0.42 -3.28
CA ASP A 85 6.54 -1.06 -3.38
C ASP A 85 5.43 -0.04 -3.09
N ALA A 86 4.62 0.26 -4.09
CA ALA A 86 3.49 1.18 -3.97
C ALA A 86 2.27 0.54 -3.28
N GLY A 87 2.25 -0.78 -3.13
CA GLY A 87 1.20 -1.54 -2.43
C GLY A 87 1.53 -1.86 -0.97
N ALA A 88 2.77 -1.63 -0.52
CA ALA A 88 3.17 -1.91 0.85
C ALA A 88 2.59 -0.87 1.83
N ALA A 89 1.98 -1.37 2.92
CA ALA A 89 1.48 -0.52 4.01
C ALA A 89 2.57 -0.12 5.01
N VAL A 90 3.64 -0.93 5.12
CA VAL A 90 4.77 -0.71 6.04
C VAL A 90 6.10 -0.96 5.31
N ASN A 91 7.15 -0.25 5.74
CA ASN A 91 8.50 -0.50 5.24
C ASN A 91 9.13 -1.67 5.99
N LEU A 92 9.67 -2.64 5.25
CA LEU A 92 10.33 -3.81 5.82
C LEU A 92 11.84 -3.73 5.62
N MET A 93 12.58 -4.09 6.67
CA MET A 93 14.02 -4.29 6.63
C MET A 93 14.32 -5.67 7.19
N PRO A 94 15.11 -6.51 6.51
CA PRO A 94 15.50 -7.81 7.05
C PRO A 94 16.24 -7.65 8.38
N GLU A 95 16.02 -8.56 9.32
CA GLU A 95 16.72 -8.57 10.61
C GLU A 95 18.25 -8.68 10.45
N SER A 96 18.71 -9.48 9.48
CA SER A 96 20.13 -9.57 9.10
C SER A 96 20.78 -8.24 8.67
N PHE A 97 19.98 -7.20 8.46
CA PHE A 97 20.46 -5.86 8.14
C PHE A 97 20.79 -5.03 9.38
N LEU A 98 20.28 -5.39 10.56
CA LEU A 98 20.55 -4.68 11.81
C LEU A 98 22.05 -4.65 12.11
N SER A 99 22.72 -5.80 11.98
CA SER A 99 24.16 -5.89 12.21
C SER A 99 25.00 -5.06 11.22
N LYS A 100 24.42 -4.65 10.09
CA LYS A 100 25.12 -3.82 9.09
C LYS A 100 25.03 -2.33 9.41
N ILE A 101 24.05 -1.93 10.22
CA ILE A 101 23.86 -0.56 10.69
C ILE A 101 24.22 -0.42 12.18
N ASP A 102 25.05 -1.33 12.69
CA ASP A 102 25.46 -1.41 14.10
C ASP A 102 24.30 -1.41 15.10
N LYS A 103 23.22 -2.11 14.73
CA LYS A 103 22.03 -2.33 15.57
C LYS A 103 21.84 -3.81 15.90
N SER A 104 21.10 -4.06 16.97
CA SER A 104 20.70 -5.38 17.43
C SER A 104 19.18 -5.44 17.66
N GLU A 105 18.65 -6.63 17.91
CA GLU A 105 17.24 -6.81 18.31
C GLU A 105 16.85 -5.96 19.53
N LYS A 106 17.79 -5.70 20.44
CA LYS A 106 17.55 -4.87 21.65
C LYS A 106 17.31 -3.39 21.32
N ASP A 107 17.71 -2.96 20.14
CA ASP A 107 17.48 -1.61 19.65
C ASP A 107 16.14 -1.46 18.92
N LEU A 108 15.41 -2.57 18.71
CA LEU A 108 14.09 -2.53 18.10
C LEU A 108 13.05 -2.07 19.13
N MET A 109 12.07 -1.32 18.63
CA MET A 109 10.89 -0.95 19.41
C MET A 109 9.80 -1.98 19.15
N ASP A 110 9.14 -2.43 20.21
CA ASP A 110 7.99 -3.31 20.08
C ASP A 110 6.85 -2.60 19.34
N HIS A 111 6.25 -3.32 18.39
CA HIS A 111 5.10 -2.85 17.62
C HIS A 111 3.97 -3.89 17.68
N ASN A 112 2.72 -3.42 17.80
CA ASN A 112 1.54 -4.28 17.81
C ASN A 112 1.12 -4.69 16.38
N ILE A 113 2.09 -5.13 15.57
CA ILE A 113 1.88 -5.55 14.19
C ILE A 113 2.42 -6.98 14.07
N VAL A 114 1.54 -7.90 13.71
CA VAL A 114 1.92 -9.27 13.34
C VAL A 114 1.82 -9.36 11.83
N ILE A 115 2.95 -9.65 11.19
CA ILE A 115 2.97 -9.95 9.77
C ILE A 115 2.82 -11.48 9.65
N THR A 116 1.97 -11.93 8.74
CA THR A 116 1.70 -13.35 8.49
C THR A 116 1.78 -13.60 6.99
N ASP A 117 1.98 -14.86 6.60
CA ASP A 117 1.93 -15.32 5.19
C ASP A 117 3.06 -14.79 4.29
N PHE A 118 4.31 -14.95 4.75
CA PHE A 118 5.54 -14.69 4.00
C PHE A 118 6.40 -15.93 3.76
#